data_AF-A0A6I3U8H6-F1
#
_entry.id   AF-A0A6I3U8H6-F1
#
_cell.length_a   1.000
_cell.length_b   1.000
_cell.length_c   1.000
_cell.angle_alpha   90.00
_cell.angle_beta   90.00
_cell.angle_gamma   90.00
#
_symmetry.space_group_name_H-M   'P 1'
#
loop_
_entity.id
_entity.type
_entity.pdbx_description
1 polymer ?
#
loop_
_entity_poly.entity_id
_entity_poly.type
_entity_poly.pdbx_seq_one_letter_code
_entity_poly.pdbx_strand_id
1 'polypeptide(L)'
;LLFMGVGALFIIDGKMTIGDLLVFQTLSQYFTEPIQNLVGLQLTFQEVQVAVSRLQELMEVDREDIALDYSIRDFTLCDDIEFKDVTFAYGSRPPVIKDFNLRIKQGEKIAFVGESGAGKSTLVRLLLR
;
A
#
# COMPACT_ATOMS: atom_id res chain seq x y z
N LEU A 1 14.86 -22.59 -38.38
CA LEU A 1 14.67 -23.42 -39.60
C LEU A 1 14.95 -22.64 -40.88
N LEU A 2 14.40 -21.43 -41.05
CA LEU A 2 14.61 -20.63 -42.27
C LEU A 2 16.09 -20.32 -42.55
N PHE A 3 16.84 -19.84 -41.54
CA PHE A 3 18.28 -19.60 -41.66
C PHE A 3 19.11 -20.86 -41.95
N MET A 4 18.72 -22.00 -41.37
CA MET A 4 19.42 -23.28 -41.57
C MET A 4 19.19 -23.83 -42.98
N GLY A 5 17.97 -23.68 -43.51
CA GLY A 5 17.64 -24.08 -44.89
C GLY A 5 18.35 -23.23 -45.94
N VAL A 6 18.39 -21.91 -45.75
CA VAL A 6 19.15 -21.01 -46.64
C VAL A 6 20.65 -21.30 -46.52
N GLY A 7 21.18 -21.42 -45.30
CA GLY A 7 22.59 -21.75 -45.07
C GLY A 7 23.02 -23.08 -45.71
N ALA A 8 22.17 -24.11 -45.68
CA ALA A 8 22.46 -25.39 -46.32
C ALA A 8 22.61 -25.27 -47.85
N LEU A 9 21.80 -24.44 -48.51
CA LEU A 9 21.93 -24.17 -49.96
C LEU A 9 23.26 -23.50 -50.29
N PHE A 10 23.72 -22.55 -49.47
CA PHE A 10 25.00 -21.86 -49.66
C PHE A 10 26.22 -22.77 -49.41
N ILE A 11 26.08 -23.78 -48.56
CA ILE A 11 27.10 -24.82 -48.34
C ILE A 11 27.20 -25.73 -49.56
N ILE A 12 26.06 -26.15 -50.13
CA ILE A 12 26.02 -26.98 -51.35
C ILE A 12 26.68 -26.23 -52.53
N ASP A 13 26.46 -24.92 -52.62
CA ASP A 13 27.07 -24.03 -53.60
C ASP A 13 28.58 -23.76 -53.36
N GLY A 14 29.16 -24.28 -52.27
CA GLY A 14 30.58 -24.10 -51.91
C GLY A 14 30.96 -22.68 -51.48
N LYS A 15 29.99 -21.79 -51.27
CA LYS A 15 30.21 -20.37 -50.89
C LYS A 15 30.42 -20.19 -49.39
N MET A 16 30.09 -21.20 -48.59
CA MET A 16 30.12 -21.13 -47.13
C MET A 16 30.50 -22.49 -46.55
N THR A 17 31.23 -22.50 -45.45
CA THR A 17 31.53 -23.75 -44.73
C THR A 17 30.46 -24.05 -43.68
N ILE A 18 30.43 -25.30 -43.21
CA ILE A 18 29.55 -25.70 -42.10
C ILE A 18 29.90 -24.91 -40.82
N GLY A 19 31.19 -24.59 -40.61
CA GLY A 19 31.65 -23.78 -39.47
C GLY A 19 31.09 -22.36 -39.51
N ASP A 20 31.06 -21.74 -40.68
CA ASP A 20 30.50 -20.39 -40.86
C ASP A 20 29.01 -20.33 -40.51
N LEU A 21 28.24 -21.39 -40.85
CA LEU A 21 26.83 -21.49 -40.49
C LEU A 21 26.63 -21.59 -38.97
N LEU A 22 27.47 -22.38 -38.29
CA LEU A 22 27.43 -22.50 -36.83
C LEU A 22 27.78 -21.17 -36.16
N VAL A 23 28.81 -20.47 -36.63
CA VAL A 23 29.18 -19.14 -36.13
C VAL A 23 28.03 -18.14 -36.31
N PHE A 24 27.44 -18.09 -37.51
CA PHE A 24 26.29 -17.21 -37.79
C PHE A 24 25.10 -17.52 -36.87
N GLN A 25 24.79 -18.80 -36.69
CA GLN A 25 23.68 -19.22 -35.85
C GLN A 25 23.91 -18.85 -34.37
N THR A 26 25.13 -19.05 -33.87
CA THR A 26 25.48 -18.70 -32.48
C THR A 26 25.43 -17.19 -32.25
N LEU A 27 25.99 -16.40 -33.18
CA LEU A 27 25.96 -14.93 -33.11
C LEU A 27 24.53 -14.38 -33.21
N SER A 28 23.69 -14.95 -34.07
CA SER A 28 22.27 -14.56 -34.17
C SER A 28 21.50 -14.83 -32.88
N GLN A 29 21.81 -15.93 -32.18
CA GLN A 29 21.19 -16.22 -30.88
C GLN A 29 21.61 -15.19 -29.83
N TYR A 30 22.90 -14.88 -29.72
CA TYR A 30 23.39 -13.83 -28.82
C TYR A 30 22.81 -12.45 -29.10
N PHE A 31 22.43 -12.18 -30.34
CA PHE A 31 21.75 -10.93 -30.69
C PHE A 31 20.25 -10.95 -30.37
N THR A 32 19.59 -12.09 -30.60
CA THR A 32 18.13 -12.20 -30.47
C THR A 32 17.69 -12.34 -29.02
N GLU A 33 18.48 -13.01 -28.18
CA GLU A 33 18.15 -13.23 -26.76
C GLU A 33 17.99 -11.92 -25.97
N PRO A 34 18.91 -10.93 -26.03
CA PRO A 34 18.73 -9.64 -25.38
C PRO A 34 17.46 -8.92 -25.84
N ILE A 35 17.11 -9.02 -27.12
CA ILE A 35 15.88 -8.41 -27.67
C ILE A 35 14.65 -9.06 -27.04
N GLN A 36 14.63 -10.39 -26.92
CA GLN A 36 13.52 -11.11 -26.28
C GLN A 36 13.42 -10.77 -24.79
N ASN A 37 14.55 -10.65 -24.10
CA ASN A 37 14.59 -10.23 -22.69
C ASN A 37 14.01 -8.82 -22.52
N LEU A 38 14.36 -7.87 -23.40
CA LEU A 38 13.80 -6.52 -23.39
C LEU A 38 12.28 -6.51 -23.63
N VAL A 39 11.79 -7.32 -24.56
CA VAL A 39 10.34 -7.47 -24.80
C VAL A 39 9.65 -8.06 -23.56
N GLY A 40 10.29 -9.01 -22.88
CA GLY A 40 9.78 -9.58 -21.63
C GLY A 40 9.69 -8.58 -20.48
N LEU A 41 10.64 -7.65 -20.39
CA LEU A 41 10.64 -6.58 -19.37
C LEU A 41 9.44 -5.64 -19.47
N GLN A 42 8.78 -5.56 -20.64
CA GLN A 42 7.59 -4.72 -20.83
C GLN A 42 6.49 -5.04 -19.82
N LEU A 43 6.27 -6.33 -19.53
CA LEU A 43 5.26 -6.76 -18.56
C LEU A 43 5.63 -6.32 -17.14
N THR A 44 6.90 -6.50 -16.75
CA THR A 44 7.40 -6.07 -15.44
C THR A 44 7.29 -4.55 -15.27
N PHE A 45 7.57 -3.77 -16.32
CA PHE A 45 7.41 -2.31 -16.27
C PHE A 45 5.96 -1.90 -16.03
N GLN A 46 4.99 -2.60 -16.62
CA GLN A 46 3.57 -2.33 -16.37
C GLN A 46 3.17 -2.59 -14.91
N GLU A 47 3.64 -3.70 -14.32
CA GLU A 47 3.39 -4.02 -12.92
C GLU A 47 3.99 -2.97 -11.98
N VAL A 48 5.24 -2.57 -12.24
CA VAL A 48 5.92 -1.53 -11.46
C VAL A 48 5.19 -0.19 -11.55
N GLN A 49 4.73 0.20 -12.74
CA GLN A 49 3.99 1.45 -12.90
C GLN A 49 2.71 1.49 -12.05
N VAL A 50 1.94 0.39 -12.02
CA VAL A 50 0.74 0.28 -11.18
C VAL A 50 1.09 0.35 -9.69
N ALA A 51 2.17 -0.32 -9.27
CA ALA A 51 2.61 -0.28 -7.87
C ALA A 51 3.04 1.13 -7.46
N VAL A 52 3.75 1.85 -8.32
CA VAL A 52 4.16 3.25 -8.09
C VAL A 52 2.94 4.16 -7.96
N SER A 53 1.93 4.03 -8.82
CA SER A 53 0.70 4.83 -8.72
C SER A 53 -0.02 4.61 -7.39
N ARG A 54 -0.12 3.37 -6.91
CA ARG A 54 -0.71 3.08 -5.59
C ARG A 54 0.09 3.67 -4.43
N LEU A 55 1.42 3.66 -4.53
CA LEU A 55 2.27 4.29 -3.52
C LEU A 55 2.09 5.81 -3.51
N GLN A 56 1.95 6.43 -4.68
CA GLN A 56 1.65 7.86 -4.80
C GLN A 56 0.30 8.19 -4.17
N GLU A 57 -0.75 7.43 -4.51
CA GLU A 57 -2.07 7.56 -3.89
C GLU A 57 -1.98 7.49 -2.36
N LEU A 58 -1.24 6.53 -1.80
CA LEU A 58 -1.08 6.38 -0.35
C LEU A 58 -0.33 7.56 0.27
N MET A 59 0.68 8.10 -0.41
CA MET A 59 1.46 9.25 0.08
C MET A 59 0.68 10.57 -0.02
N GLU A 60 -0.26 10.66 -0.95
CA GLU A 60 -1.16 11.80 -1.15
C GLU A 60 -2.39 11.76 -0.25
N VAL A 61 -2.65 10.65 0.45
CA VAL A 61 -3.66 10.62 1.50
C VAL A 61 -3.27 11.67 2.54
N ASP A 62 -4.07 12.74 2.60
CA ASP A 62 -4.02 13.69 3.71
C ASP A 62 -4.07 12.86 4.98
N ARG A 63 -3.01 12.98 5.80
CA ARG A 63 -3.07 12.42 7.14
C ARG A 63 -4.32 13.03 7.76
N GLU A 64 -5.06 12.23 8.54
CA GLU A 64 -5.90 12.82 9.56
C GLU A 64 -4.95 13.48 10.57
N ASP A 65 -4.32 14.58 10.14
CA ASP A 65 -3.69 15.57 10.97
C ASP A 65 -4.84 16.08 11.80
N ILE A 66 -5.01 15.45 12.96
CA ILE A 66 -5.46 16.19 14.11
C ILE A 66 -4.32 17.18 14.38
N ALA A 67 -4.26 18.24 13.58
CA ALA A 67 -3.60 19.48 13.92
C ALA A 67 -4.39 20.10 15.07
N LEU A 68 -4.46 19.39 16.19
CA LEU A 68 -4.59 20.01 17.47
C LEU A 68 -3.15 20.17 17.94
N ASP A 69 -2.65 21.39 17.73
CA ASP A 69 -1.50 21.95 18.44
C ASP A 69 -1.82 22.05 19.94
N TYR A 70 -2.16 20.92 20.56
CA TYR A 70 -2.08 20.72 21.99
C TYR A 70 -0.75 20.07 22.24
N SER A 71 0.31 20.87 22.13
CA SER A 71 1.50 20.68 22.93
C SER A 71 1.07 20.78 24.40
N ILE A 72 0.47 19.71 24.96
CA ILE A 72 0.20 19.60 26.40
C ILE A 72 1.55 19.43 27.07
N ARG A 73 2.22 20.55 27.33
CA ARG A 73 3.55 20.59 27.96
C ARG A 73 3.48 20.37 29.47
N ASP A 74 2.30 20.51 30.07
CA ASP A 74 2.05 20.27 31.47
C ASP A 74 0.66 19.64 31.65
N PHE A 75 0.60 18.34 31.93
CA PHE A 75 -0.62 17.71 32.46
C PHE A 75 -0.34 17.25 33.89
N THR A 76 -0.98 17.92 34.84
CA THR A 76 -1.15 17.38 36.19
C THR A 76 -2.31 16.41 36.19
N LEU A 77 -2.05 15.14 36.52
CA LEU A 77 -3.03 14.04 36.70
C LEU A 77 -4.07 14.28 37.83
N CYS A 78 -4.24 15.53 38.29
CA CYS A 78 -5.05 15.87 39.46
C CYS A 78 -6.43 16.44 39.12
N ASP A 79 -6.80 16.54 37.85
CA ASP A 79 -8.07 17.11 37.45
C ASP A 79 -9.16 16.04 37.26
N ASP A 80 -10.42 16.47 37.40
CA ASP A 80 -11.60 15.66 37.10
C ASP A 80 -11.67 15.35 35.59
N ILE A 81 -12.22 14.20 35.22
CA ILE A 81 -12.51 13.84 33.83
C ILE A 81 -13.96 14.24 33.52
N GLU A 82 -14.18 15.05 32.48
CA GLU A 82 -15.52 15.49 32.07
C GLU A 82 -15.80 15.20 30.60
N PHE A 83 -16.86 14.44 30.35
CA PHE A 83 -17.56 14.39 29.06
C PHE A 83 -18.70 15.39 29.10
N LYS A 84 -18.72 16.33 28.15
CA LYS A 84 -19.76 17.33 28.02
C LYS A 84 -20.38 17.29 26.62
N ASP A 85 -21.69 17.04 26.58
CA ASP A 85 -22.52 17.00 25.37
C ASP A 85 -21.88 16.18 24.22
N VAL A 86 -21.31 15.02 24.57
CA VAL A 86 -20.54 14.21 23.63
C VAL A 86 -21.46 13.40 22.72
N THR A 87 -21.43 13.72 21.43
CA THR A 87 -22.08 12.94 20.36
C THR A 87 -21.00 12.46 19.39
N PHE A 88 -20.95 11.15 19.13
CA PHE A 88 -19.91 10.54 18.29
C PHE A 88 -20.44 9.45 17.36
N ALA A 89 -19.95 9.47 16.12
CA ALA A 89 -20.24 8.49 15.08
C ALA A 89 -18.95 8.07 14.37
N TYR A 90 -18.91 6.83 13.85
CA TYR A 90 -17.84 6.37 12.98
C TYR A 90 -18.20 6.60 11.52
N GLY A 91 -17.50 7.50 10.84
CA GLY A 91 -17.79 7.88 9.46
C GLY A 91 -19.22 8.39 9.30
N SER A 92 -19.91 7.96 8.25
CA SER A 92 -21.30 8.37 7.94
C SER A 92 -22.39 7.55 8.66
N ARG A 93 -22.04 6.76 9.67
CA ARG A 93 -23.01 5.92 10.40
C ARG A 93 -23.82 6.74 11.40
N PRO A 94 -24.99 6.24 11.85
CA PRO A 94 -25.70 6.85 12.97
C PRO A 94 -24.80 6.96 14.22
N PRO A 95 -25.01 7.96 15.09
CA PRO A 95 -24.17 8.16 16.26
C PRO A 95 -24.28 6.96 17.22
N VAL A 96 -23.12 6.48 17.65
CA VAL A 96 -22.99 5.41 18.66
C VAL A 96 -23.13 5.98 20.06
N ILE A 97 -22.72 7.24 20.26
CA ILE A 97 -22.88 8.00 21.49
C ILE A 97 -23.67 9.26 21.12
N LYS A 98 -24.69 9.60 21.91
CA LYS A 98 -25.53 10.79 21.72
C LYS A 98 -25.67 11.53 23.03
N ASP A 99 -25.36 12.82 23.00
CA ASP A 99 -25.55 13.80 24.07
C ASP A 99 -25.08 13.30 25.45
N PHE A 100 -23.93 12.61 25.46
CA PHE A 100 -23.40 11.95 26.64
C PHE A 100 -22.68 12.95 27.55
N ASN A 101 -23.12 13.00 28.81
CA ASN A 101 -22.58 13.87 29.85
C ASN A 101 -22.17 13.02 31.06
N LEU A 102 -20.91 13.13 31.48
CA LEU A 102 -20.37 12.40 32.63
C LEU A 102 -19.21 13.17 33.25
N ARG A 103 -19.22 13.33 34.56
CA ARG A 103 -18.08 13.86 35.32
C ARG A 103 -17.58 12.80 36.29
N ILE A 104 -16.28 12.52 36.25
CA ILE A 104 -15.59 11.55 37.09
C ILE A 104 -14.59 12.33 37.93
N LYS A 105 -14.75 12.29 39.25
CA LYS A 105 -13.89 13.03 40.16
C LYS A 105 -12.53 12.36 40.31
N GLN A 106 -11.51 13.14 40.70
CA GLN A 106 -10.21 12.57 41.04
C GLN A 106 -10.35 11.46 42.11
N GLY A 107 -9.75 10.29 41.83
CA GLY A 107 -9.78 9.12 42.72
C GLY A 107 -11.09 8.31 42.68
N GLU A 108 -12.09 8.75 41.92
CA GLU A 108 -13.34 8.03 41.73
C GLU A 108 -13.13 6.79 40.84
N LYS A 109 -13.77 5.68 41.22
CA LYS A 109 -13.78 4.45 40.43
C LYS A 109 -15.17 4.22 39.88
N ILE A 110 -15.27 4.20 38.55
CA ILE A 110 -16.51 3.91 37.84
C ILE A 110 -16.36 2.66 36.97
N ALA A 111 -17.48 2.02 36.64
CA ALA A 111 -17.52 0.90 35.71
C ALA A 111 -18.55 1.17 34.61
N PHE A 112 -18.15 1.00 33.35
CA PHE A 112 -19.05 1.08 32.22
C PHE A 112 -19.67 -0.29 31.93
N VAL A 113 -20.98 -0.41 32.16
CA VAL A 113 -21.76 -1.64 31.94
C VAL A 113 -22.87 -1.42 30.91
N GLY A 114 -23.26 -2.47 30.20
CA GLY A 114 -24.37 -2.44 29.23
C GLY A 114 -24.19 -3.46 28.12
N GLU A 115 -25.17 -3.54 27.22
CA GLU A 115 -25.22 -4.52 26.12
C GLU A 115 -24.12 -4.29 25.05
N SER A 116 -23.85 -5.32 24.26
CA SER A 116 -22.90 -5.20 23.13
C SER A 116 -23.36 -4.09 22.17
N GLY A 117 -22.45 -3.23 21.73
CA GLY A 117 -22.76 -2.12 20.84
C GLY A 117 -23.20 -0.80 21.50
N ALA A 118 -23.39 -0.77 22.82
CA ALA A 118 -23.78 0.46 23.56
C ALA A 118 -22.70 1.57 23.63
N GLY A 119 -21.60 1.48 22.86
CA GLY A 119 -20.59 2.53 22.79
C GLY A 119 -19.52 2.57 23.89
N LYS A 120 -19.49 1.61 24.82
CA LYS A 120 -18.50 1.55 25.92
C LYS A 120 -17.04 1.65 25.46
N SER A 121 -16.63 0.81 24.50
CA SER A 121 -15.26 0.85 23.97
C SER A 121 -14.96 2.14 23.21
N THR A 122 -15.98 2.79 22.66
CA THR A 122 -15.86 4.09 22.01
C THR A 122 -15.62 5.21 23.03
N LEU A 123 -16.31 5.20 24.18
CA LEU A 123 -16.07 6.16 25.26
C LEU A 123 -14.63 6.06 25.79
N VAL A 124 -14.12 4.84 25.98
CA VAL A 124 -12.72 4.63 26.39
C VAL A 124 -11.75 5.14 25.33
N ARG A 125 -12.04 4.93 24.04
CA ARG A 125 -11.22 5.49 22.95
C ARG A 125 -11.23 7.01 22.91
N LEU A 126 -12.36 7.64 23.22
CA LEU A 126 -12.45 9.11 23.28
C LEU A 126 -11.67 9.69 24.47
N LEU A 127 -11.50 8.95 25.57
CA LEU A 127 -10.65 9.36 26.70
C LEU A 127 -9.15 9.27 26.40
N LEU A 128 -8.76 8.37 25.51
CA LEU A 128 -7.35 8.10 25.17
C LEU A 128 -6.86 8.96 24.01
N ARG A 129 -7.76 9.73 23.40
CA ARG A 129 -7.46 10.65 22.31
C ARG A 129 -7.10 12.01 22.89
#